data_AF-A0A2R7RZ42-F1
#
_entry.id   AF-A0A2R7RZ42-F1
#
_cell.length_a   1.000
_cell.length_b   1.000
_cell.length_c   1.000
_cell.angle_alpha   90.00
_cell.angle_beta   90.00
_cell.angle_gamma   90.00
#
_symmetry.space_group_name_H-M   'P 1'
#
loop_
_entity.id
_entity.type
_entity.pdbx_description
1 polymer ?
#
loop_
_entity_poly.entity_id
_entity_poly.type
_entity_poly.pdbx_seq_one_letter_code
_entity_poly.pdbx_strand_id
1 'polypeptide(L)'
;LLDLQMGFGIATVLDPVTRANAPMIGVALSMLGLSVFFASEGHHALLRGIVHTAQWVPPGAVWQLPSAALLVKVAGTMFSLAIVVMAPALFMLLLVELALDVMSRVMPQMNVLFVGIPVKVMVGLGTLALAAPGMAPAFRQVYASVFSFWQEVAS
;
A
#
# COMPACT_ATOMS: atom_id res chain seq x y z
N LEU A 1 -5.00 5.06 3.27
CA LEU A 1 -6.27 4.61 3.90
C LEU A 1 -6.06 4.25 5.37
N LEU A 2 -5.06 3.43 5.70
CA LEU A 2 -4.78 3.04 7.09
C LEU A 2 -4.46 4.23 8.01
N ASP A 3 -3.70 5.22 7.53
CA ASP A 3 -3.43 6.45 8.31
C ASP A 3 -4.72 7.22 8.66
N LEU A 4 -5.68 7.27 7.73
CA LEU A 4 -6.97 7.92 7.97
C LEU A 4 -7.77 7.14 9.02
N GLN A 5 -7.86 5.82 8.90
CA GLN A 5 -8.61 4.99 9.85
C GLN A 5 -8.02 4.96 11.26
N MET A 6 -6.69 4.99 11.38
CA MET A 6 -6.00 5.06 12.67
C MET A 6 -6.07 6.45 13.33
N GLY A 7 -6.61 7.46 12.64
CA GLY A 7 -6.75 8.82 13.17
C GLY A 7 -5.54 9.73 12.94
N PHE A 8 -4.49 9.25 12.25
CA PHE A 8 -3.35 10.09 11.84
C PHE A 8 -3.77 11.19 10.84
N GLY A 9 -4.89 11.00 10.13
CA GLY A 9 -5.47 12.02 9.25
C GLY A 9 -6.22 13.17 9.94
N ILE A 10 -6.37 13.15 11.27
CA ILE A 10 -7.05 14.25 11.99
C ILE A 10 -6.18 15.51 11.99
N ALA A 11 -4.85 15.36 12.02
CA ALA A 11 -3.93 16.48 11.94
C ALA A 11 -4.03 17.25 10.61
N THR A 12 -4.44 16.61 9.51
CA THR A 12 -4.73 17.29 8.22
C THR A 12 -5.94 18.21 8.27
N VAL A 13 -6.92 17.90 9.13
CA VAL A 13 -8.12 18.73 9.33
C VAL A 13 -7.81 19.90 10.28
N LEU A 14 -6.92 19.68 11.26
CA LEU A 14 -6.55 20.67 12.27
C LEU A 14 -5.54 21.71 11.76
N ASP A 15 -4.58 21.31 10.92
CA ASP A 15 -3.63 22.23 10.30
C ASP A 15 -3.38 21.89 8.81
N PRO A 16 -4.21 22.42 7.90
CA PRO A 16 -4.04 22.24 6.47
C PRO A 16 -2.88 23.06 5.88
N VAL A 17 -2.31 24.01 6.64
CA VAL A 17 -1.31 24.98 6.15
C VAL A 17 0.09 24.40 6.20
N THR A 18 0.44 23.71 7.30
CA THR A 18 1.79 23.15 7.46
C THR A 18 2.05 21.88 6.67
N ARG A 19 1.00 21.21 6.14
CA ARG A 19 1.10 19.92 5.43
C ARG A 19 1.94 18.88 6.19
N ALA A 20 2.01 18.96 7.51
CA ALA A 20 2.87 18.11 8.35
C ALA A 20 2.45 16.62 8.39
N ASN A 21 1.48 16.22 7.59
CA ASN A 21 0.97 14.86 7.49
C ASN A 21 1.74 14.09 6.43
N ALA A 22 2.99 13.73 6.74
CA ALA A 22 3.58 12.58 6.08
C ALA A 22 2.83 11.33 6.58
N PRO A 23 2.16 10.55 5.71
CA PRO A 23 1.47 9.33 6.13
C PRO A 23 2.50 8.35 6.69
N MET A 24 2.59 8.23 8.02
CA MET A 24 3.59 7.41 8.70
C MET A 24 3.52 5.94 8.26
N ILE A 25 2.30 5.41 8.16
CA ILE A 25 2.08 4.01 7.79
C ILE A 25 2.35 3.82 6.30
N GLY A 26 1.94 4.77 5.46
CA GLY A 26 2.30 4.79 4.05
C GLY A 26 3.82 4.75 3.82
N VAL A 27 4.58 5.55 4.58
CA VAL A 27 6.05 5.55 4.52
C VAL A 27 6.63 4.23 5.00
N ALA A 28 6.16 3.70 6.13
CA ALA A 28 6.62 2.41 6.65
C ALA A 28 6.39 1.26 5.65
N LEU A 29 5.19 1.19 5.06
CA LEU A 29 4.85 0.21 4.02
C LEU A 29 5.69 0.38 2.76
N SER A 30 6.01 1.63 2.38
CA SER A 30 6.88 1.92 1.24
C SER A 30 8.32 1.47 1.49
N MET A 31 8.84 1.69 2.70
CA MET A 31 10.17 1.24 3.11
C MET A 31 10.26 -0.29 3.18
N LEU A 32 9.20 -0.96 3.67
CA LEU A 32 9.08 -2.42 3.62
C LEU A 32 9.06 -2.93 2.18
N GLY A 33 8.25 -2.33 1.30
CA GLY A 33 8.22 -2.68 -0.11
C GLY A 33 9.60 -2.52 -0.76
N LEU A 34 10.28 -1.39 -0.52
CA LEU A 34 11.61 -1.15 -1.04
C LEU A 34 12.63 -2.17 -0.53
N SER A 35 12.54 -2.53 0.75
CA SER A 35 13.39 -3.57 1.34
C SER A 35 13.15 -4.94 0.68
N VAL A 36 11.89 -5.30 0.43
CA VAL A 36 11.55 -6.54 -0.31
C VAL A 36 12.02 -6.47 -1.76
N PHE A 37 11.93 -5.32 -2.41
CA PHE A 37 12.42 -5.10 -3.77
C PHE A 37 13.92 -5.35 -3.88
N PHE A 38 14.73 -4.79 -2.97
CA PHE A 38 16.17 -5.05 -2.96
C PHE A 38 16.48 -6.51 -2.56
N ALA A 39 15.79 -7.05 -1.56
CA ALA A 39 15.98 -8.43 -1.10
C ALA A 39 15.56 -9.49 -2.14
N SER A 40 14.75 -9.12 -3.13
CA SER A 40 14.36 -9.99 -4.25
C SER A 40 15.15 -9.72 -5.54
N GLU A 41 16.25 -8.95 -5.45
CA GLU A 41 17.06 -8.54 -6.60
C GLU A 41 16.27 -7.81 -7.70
N GLY A 42 15.15 -7.16 -7.34
CA GLY A 42 14.28 -6.47 -8.29
C GLY A 42 14.99 -5.40 -9.11
N HIS A 43 16.04 -4.78 -8.57
CA HIS A 43 16.88 -3.82 -9.27
C HIS A 43 17.64 -4.44 -10.45
N HIS A 44 18.17 -5.65 -10.32
CA HIS A 44 18.80 -6.37 -11.45
C HIS A 44 17.78 -6.76 -12.52
N ALA A 45 16.57 -7.16 -12.12
CA ALA A 45 15.49 -7.42 -13.06
C ALA A 45 15.06 -6.15 -13.82
N LEU A 46 15.01 -5.00 -13.14
CA LEU A 46 14.68 -3.71 -13.74
C LEU A 46 15.75 -3.25 -14.74
N LEU A 47 17.03 -3.36 -14.40
CA LEU A 47 18.13 -3.03 -15.32
C LEU A 47 18.11 -3.94 -16.57
N ARG A 48 17.89 -5.24 -16.40
CA ARG A 48 17.74 -6.18 -17.52
C ARG A 48 16.56 -5.82 -18.42
N GLY A 49 15.43 -5.44 -17.83
CA GLY A 49 14.25 -4.99 -18.55
C GLY A 49 14.54 -3.77 -19.44
N ILE A 50 15.22 -2.75 -18.90
CA ILE A 50 15.59 -1.54 -19.65
C ILE A 50 16.50 -1.85 -20.84
N VAL A 51 17.53 -2.67 -20.61
CA VAL A 51 18.45 -3.08 -21.69
C VAL A 51 17.69 -3.85 -22.78
N HIS A 52 16.78 -4.74 -22.40
CA HIS A 52 15.98 -5.51 -23.34
C HIS A 52 15.05 -4.62 -24.17
N THR A 53 14.33 -3.69 -23.54
CA THR A 53 13.46 -2.75 -24.27
C THR A 53 14.23 -1.84 -25.21
N ALA A 54 15.45 -1.41 -24.85
CA ALA A 54 16.29 -0.62 -25.74
C ALA A 54 16.79 -1.40 -26.98
N GLN A 55 16.93 -2.72 -26.88
CA GLN A 55 17.26 -3.58 -28.03
C GLN A 55 16.05 -3.79 -28.95
N TRP A 56 14.85 -3.90 -28.38
CA TRP A 56 13.61 -4.15 -29.13
C TRP A 56 13.02 -2.89 -29.76
N VAL A 57 13.15 -1.74 -29.11
CA VAL A 57 12.73 -0.45 -29.67
C VAL A 57 13.92 0.50 -29.72
N PRO A 58 14.71 0.43 -30.81
CA PRO A 58 15.84 1.33 -31.00
C PRO A 58 15.41 2.80 -31.00
N PRO A 59 16.31 3.73 -30.63
CA PRO A 59 16.05 5.16 -30.73
C PRO A 59 15.64 5.54 -32.16
N GLY A 60 14.42 6.05 -32.33
CA GLY A 60 13.85 6.42 -33.64
C GLY A 60 12.93 5.38 -34.28
N ALA A 61 12.75 4.20 -33.67
CA ALA A 61 11.77 3.22 -34.12
C ALA A 61 10.33 3.62 -33.70
N VAL A 62 9.34 3.20 -34.49
CA VAL A 62 7.92 3.40 -34.17
C VAL A 62 7.54 2.45 -33.04
N TRP A 63 7.39 3.00 -31.83
CA TRP A 63 6.92 2.26 -30.67
C TRP A 63 5.42 1.94 -30.85
N GLN A 64 5.06 0.65 -30.93
CA GLN A 64 3.66 0.24 -30.82
C GLN A 64 3.29 0.22 -29.34
N LEU A 65 2.36 1.12 -28.92
CA LEU A 65 1.94 1.15 -27.53
C LEU A 65 1.34 -0.20 -27.14
N PRO A 66 1.69 -0.74 -25.95
CA PRO A 66 1.03 -1.92 -25.45
C PRO A 66 -0.47 -1.70 -25.31
N SER A 67 -1.25 -2.77 -25.48
CA SER A 67 -2.71 -2.66 -25.44
C SER A 67 -3.19 -2.04 -24.13
N ALA A 68 -4.16 -1.12 -24.21
CA ALA A 68 -4.73 -0.49 -23.03
C ALA A 68 -5.30 -1.52 -22.03
N ALA A 69 -5.79 -2.67 -22.53
CA ALA A 69 -6.25 -3.79 -21.74
C ALA A 69 -5.15 -4.36 -20.83
N LEU A 70 -3.92 -4.45 -21.33
CA LEU A 70 -2.77 -4.94 -20.58
C LEU A 70 -2.43 -4.00 -19.40
N LEU A 71 -2.43 -2.69 -19.64
CA LEU A 71 -2.19 -1.68 -18.60
C LEU A 71 -3.27 -1.72 -17.52
N VAL A 72 -4.54 -1.84 -17.91
CA VAL A 72 -5.68 -1.96 -16.98
C VAL A 72 -5.56 -3.23 -16.13
N LYS A 73 -5.14 -4.35 -16.72
CA LYS A 73 -4.95 -5.62 -16.00
C LYS A 73 -3.88 -5.51 -14.92
N VAL A 74 -2.73 -4.88 -15.21
CA VAL A 74 -1.67 -4.68 -14.22
C VAL A 74 -2.12 -3.74 -13.12
N ALA A 75 -2.75 -2.61 -13.47
CA ALA A 75 -3.30 -1.68 -12.48
C ALA A 75 -4.32 -2.36 -11.56
N GLY A 76 -5.23 -3.17 -12.12
CA GLY A 76 -6.22 -3.94 -11.35
C GLY A 76 -5.56 -4.96 -10.41
N THR A 77 -4.50 -5.64 -10.86
CA THR A 77 -3.75 -6.59 -10.03
C THR A 77 -3.06 -5.89 -8.86
N MET A 78 -2.41 -4.75 -9.11
CA MET A 78 -1.78 -3.94 -8.06
C MET A 78 -2.79 -3.43 -7.05
N PHE A 79 -3.94 -2.93 -7.51
CA PHE A 79 -5.00 -2.42 -6.64
C PHE A 79 -5.61 -3.54 -5.77
N SER A 80 -5.90 -4.70 -6.37
CA SER A 80 -6.42 -5.87 -5.66
C SER A 80 -5.44 -6.34 -4.57
N LEU A 81 -4.15 -6.47 -4.89
CA LEU A 81 -3.13 -6.87 -3.93
C LEU A 81 -2.97 -5.84 -2.80
N ALA A 82 -3.03 -4.54 -3.10
CA ALA A 82 -3.00 -3.50 -2.08
C ALA A 82 -4.18 -3.63 -1.09
N ILE A 83 -5.39 -3.92 -1.59
CA ILE A 83 -6.55 -4.16 -0.73
C ILE A 83 -6.33 -5.40 0.15
N VAL A 84 -5.87 -6.52 -0.42
CA VAL A 84 -5.63 -7.76 0.33
C VAL A 84 -4.61 -7.54 1.46
N VAL A 85 -3.53 -6.81 1.18
CA VAL A 85 -2.51 -6.48 2.19
C VAL A 85 -3.08 -5.64 3.33
N MET A 86 -3.98 -4.70 3.04
CA MET A 86 -4.55 -3.80 4.04
C MET A 86 -5.76 -4.42 4.76
N ALA A 87 -6.45 -5.40 4.15
CA ALA A 87 -7.71 -5.95 4.61
C ALA A 87 -7.73 -6.41 6.09
N PRO A 88 -6.71 -7.11 6.62
CA PRO A 88 -6.72 -7.53 8.03
C PRO A 88 -6.77 -6.35 8.99
N ALA A 89 -5.95 -5.33 8.73
CA ALA A 89 -5.90 -4.12 9.54
C ALA A 89 -7.18 -3.29 9.40
N LEU A 90 -7.72 -3.14 8.18
CA LEU A 90 -9.00 -2.44 7.95
C LEU A 90 -10.14 -3.11 8.71
N PHE A 91 -10.20 -4.45 8.70
CA PHE A 91 -11.24 -5.21 9.40
C PHE A 91 -11.15 -5.05 10.91
N MET A 92 -9.95 -5.14 11.48
CA MET A 92 -9.74 -4.93 12.92
C MET A 92 -10.09 -3.50 13.34
N LEU A 93 -9.72 -2.50 12.54
CA LEU A 93 -10.07 -1.10 12.81
C LEU A 93 -11.58 -0.86 12.72
N LEU A 94 -12.28 -1.52 11.79
CA LEU A 94 -13.74 -1.47 11.73
C LEU A 94 -14.40 -2.04 13.00
N LEU A 95 -13.89 -3.15 13.52
CA LEU A 95 -14.40 -3.72 14.78
C LEU A 95 -14.16 -2.78 15.97
N VAL A 96 -12.99 -2.11 16.01
CA VAL A 96 -12.70 -1.09 17.01
C VAL A 96 -13.66 0.08 16.89
N GLU A 97 -14.00 0.53 15.68
CA GLU A 97 -15.00 1.59 15.48
C GLU A 97 -16.37 1.20 16.01
N LEU A 98 -16.82 -0.04 15.75
CA LEU A 98 -18.07 -0.55 16.29
C LEU A 98 -18.06 -0.58 17.82
N ALA A 99 -16.96 -1.04 18.42
CA ALA A 99 -16.80 -1.10 19.87
C ALA A 99 -16.80 0.30 20.51
N LEU A 100 -16.13 1.26 19.88
CA LEU A 100 -16.11 2.65 20.34
C LEU A 100 -17.48 3.32 20.21
N ASP A 101 -18.25 3.05 19.15
CA ASP A 101 -19.61 3.57 19.00
C ASP A 101 -20.54 3.06 20.12
N VAL A 102 -20.50 1.75 20.40
CA VAL A 102 -21.26 1.17 21.52
C VAL A 102 -20.84 1.80 22.84
N MET A 103 -19.54 1.96 23.08
CA MET A 103 -19.02 2.55 24.31
C MET A 103 -19.45 4.02 24.47
N SER A 104 -19.55 4.78 23.38
CA SER A 104 -20.03 6.17 23.40
C SER A 104 -21.45 6.31 23.96
N ARG A 105 -22.30 5.29 23.72
CA ARG A 105 -23.68 5.23 24.21
C ARG A 105 -23.75 4.79 25.66
N VAL A 106 -22.86 3.88 26.08
CA VAL A 106 -22.81 3.32 27.44
C VAL A 106 -22.16 4.30 28.43
N MET A 107 -21.09 4.98 28.01
CA MET A 107 -20.32 5.93 28.81
C MET A 107 -20.26 7.30 28.12
N PRO A 108 -21.38 8.06 28.07
CA PRO A 108 -21.45 9.34 27.34
C PRO A 108 -20.56 10.43 27.93
N GLN A 109 -20.10 10.25 29.17
CA GLN A 109 -19.15 11.16 29.84
C GLN A 109 -17.70 10.96 29.37
N MET A 110 -17.41 9.83 28.71
CA MET A 110 -16.07 9.50 28.24
C MET A 110 -15.77 10.22 26.93
N ASN A 111 -14.61 10.87 26.84
CA ASN A 111 -14.12 11.39 25.57
C ASN A 111 -13.61 10.23 24.69
N VAL A 112 -14.49 9.71 23.84
CA VAL A 112 -14.22 8.58 22.93
C VAL A 112 -13.06 8.88 21.98
N LEU A 113 -12.81 10.15 21.64
CA LEU A 113 -11.66 10.52 20.81
C LEU A 113 -10.33 10.27 21.54
N PHE A 114 -10.28 10.62 22.82
CA PHE A 114 -9.08 10.50 23.65
C PHE A 114 -8.67 9.03 23.85
N VAL A 115 -9.65 8.13 24.00
CA VAL A 115 -9.40 6.69 24.14
C VAL A 115 -9.29 6.01 22.78
N GLY A 116 -10.09 6.43 21.81
CA GLY A 116 -10.23 5.78 20.52
C GLY A 116 -8.98 5.87 19.65
N ILE A 117 -8.30 7.02 19.60
CA ILE A 117 -7.08 7.16 18.80
C ILE A 117 -5.97 6.22 19.29
N PRO A 118 -5.58 6.21 20.58
CA PRO A 118 -4.57 5.27 21.09
C PRO A 118 -4.92 3.80 20.82
N VAL A 119 -6.19 3.41 21.02
CA VAL A 119 -6.65 2.03 20.77
C VAL A 119 -6.54 1.68 19.29
N LYS A 120 -7.01 2.56 18.40
CA LYS A 120 -6.91 2.36 16.94
C LYS A 120 -5.46 2.24 16.49
N VAL A 121 -4.56 3.06 17.02
CA VAL A 121 -3.12 2.99 16.70
C VAL A 121 -2.51 1.66 17.16
N MET A 122 -2.78 1.23 18.40
CA MET A 122 -2.27 -0.05 18.92
C MET A 122 -2.77 -1.24 18.11
N VAL A 123 -4.08 -1.28 17.81
CA VAL A 123 -4.68 -2.36 17.03
C VAL A 123 -4.19 -2.35 15.58
N GLY A 124 -4.12 -1.18 14.95
CA GLY A 124 -3.65 -1.04 13.57
C GLY A 124 -2.18 -1.46 13.42
N LEU A 125 -1.30 -0.96 14.28
CA LEU A 125 0.12 -1.34 14.28
C LEU A 125 0.32 -2.81 14.66
N GLY A 126 -0.38 -3.30 15.69
CA GLY A 126 -0.29 -4.69 16.11
C GLY A 126 -0.72 -5.66 15.00
N THR A 127 -1.82 -5.35 14.31
CA THR A 127 -2.31 -6.17 13.19
C THR A 127 -1.35 -6.14 12.01
N LEU A 128 -0.79 -4.96 11.68
CA LEU A 128 0.21 -4.84 10.62
C LEU A 128 1.50 -5.59 10.95
N ALA A 129 1.96 -5.55 12.20
CA ALA A 129 3.14 -6.29 12.64
C ALA A 129 2.94 -7.81 12.52
N LEU A 130 1.76 -8.31 12.88
CA LEU A 130 1.39 -9.73 12.72
C LEU A 130 1.24 -10.12 11.24
N ALA A 131 0.75 -9.22 10.40
CA ALA A 131 0.59 -9.44 8.97
C ALA A 131 1.91 -9.33 8.19
N ALA A 132 2.92 -8.63 8.72
CA ALA A 132 4.17 -8.29 8.03
C ALA A 132 4.88 -9.49 7.35
N PRO A 133 5.00 -10.69 7.97
CA PRO A 133 5.60 -11.85 7.31
C PRO A 133 4.84 -12.29 6.05
N GLY A 134 3.51 -12.16 6.06
CA GLY A 134 2.64 -12.49 4.92
C GLY A 134 2.65 -11.42 3.82
N MET A 135 3.16 -10.22 4.10
CA MET A 135 3.23 -9.13 3.12
C MET A 135 4.38 -9.32 2.13
N ALA A 136 5.51 -9.87 2.57
CA ALA A 136 6.68 -10.10 1.71
C ALA A 136 6.36 -10.94 0.45
N PRO A 137 5.65 -12.09 0.51
CA PRO A 137 5.26 -12.83 -0.69
C PRO A 137 4.28 -12.05 -1.57
N ALA A 138 3.36 -11.26 -0.98
CA ALA A 138 2.45 -10.42 -1.75
C ALA A 138 3.21 -9.36 -2.57
N PHE A 139 4.20 -8.68 -1.95
CA PHE A 139 5.07 -7.74 -2.66
C PHE A 139 5.86 -8.42 -3.79
N ARG A 140 6.40 -9.63 -3.57
CA ARG A 140 7.10 -10.39 -4.62
C ARG A 140 6.18 -10.71 -5.79
N GLN A 141 4.92 -11.07 -5.53
CA GLN A 141 3.94 -11.37 -6.57
C GLN A 141 3.60 -10.12 -7.40
N VAL A 142 3.49 -8.94 -6.76
CA VAL A 142 3.34 -7.66 -7.48
C VAL A 142 4.53 -7.43 -8.40
N TYR A 143 5.75 -7.55 -7.88
CA TYR A 143 6.96 -7.32 -8.68
C TYR A 143 7.04 -8.29 -9.86
N ALA A 144 6.80 -9.58 -9.63
CA ALA A 144 6.78 -10.59 -10.69
C ALA A 144 5.73 -10.27 -11.78
N SER A 145 4.54 -9.81 -11.38
CA SER A 145 3.47 -9.44 -12.31
C SER A 145 3.90 -8.27 -13.21
N VAL A 146 4.53 -7.24 -12.63
CA VAL A 146 5.05 -6.09 -13.39
C VAL A 146 6.17 -6.52 -14.35
N PHE A 147 7.05 -7.44 -13.93
CA PHE A 147 8.10 -7.96 -14.82
C PHE A 147 7.55 -8.82 -15.96
N SER A 148 6.53 -9.64 -15.70
CA SER A 148 5.87 -10.43 -16.74
C SER A 148 5.18 -9.54 -17.79
N PHE A 149 4.54 -8.45 -17.35
CA PHE A 149 4.00 -7.43 -18.23
C PHE A 149 5.09 -6.82 -19.11
N TRP A 150 6.23 -6.46 -18.52
CA TRP A 150 7.35 -5.88 -19.26
C TRP A 150 7.88 -6.80 -20.36
N GLN A 151 7.92 -8.11 -20.12
CA GLN A 151 8.32 -9.09 -21.12
C GLN A 151 7.29 -9.21 -22.26
N GLU A 152 6.00 -9.19 -21.94
CA GLU A 152 4.91 -9.28 -22.91
C GLU A 152 4.78 -8.02 -23.78
N VAL A 153 5.21 -6.86 -23.28
CA VAL A 153 5.29 -5.62 -24.07
C VAL A 153 6.55 -5.57 -24.95
N ALA A 154 7.63 -6.22 -24.51
CA ALA A 154 8.90 -6.24 -25.22
C ALA A 154 8.97 -7.35 -26.30
N SER A 155 8.04 -8.29 -26.34
CA SER A 155 7.93 -9.36 -27.36
C SER A 155 7.02 -8.98 -28.52
#